data_AF-A0A550I7M1-F1
#
_entry.id   AF-A0A550I7M1-F1
#
_cell.length_a   1.000
_cell.length_b   1.000
_cell.length_c   1.000
_cell.angle_alpha   90.00
_cell.angle_beta   90.00
_cell.angle_gamma   90.00
#
_symmetry.space_group_name_H-M   'P 1'
#
loop_
_entity.id
_entity.type
_entity.pdbx_description
1 polymer ?
#
loop_
_entity_poly.entity_id
_entity_poly.type
_entity_poly.pdbx_seq_one_letter_code
_entity_poly.pdbx_strand_id
1 'polypeptide(L)' 'MTQYSFNIRFNDSEMVMLRVALRNMIQHCQEQLDQGEGAPYWAHKKSAERVLDKLYDDMQQISGNSFGPFLDFGEEE' A
#
# COMPACT_ATOMS: atom_id res chain seq x y z
N MET A 1 -1.21 5.01 29.55
CA MET A 1 -1.92 4.46 28.38
C MET A 1 -0.94 3.53 27.68
N THR A 2 -1.21 2.23 27.64
CA THR A 2 -0.33 1.23 27.04
C THR A 2 -0.50 1.25 25.52
N GLN A 3 0.61 1.39 24.80
CA GLN A 3 0.63 1.34 23.34
C GLN A 3 1.05 -0.07 22.92
N TYR A 4 0.21 -0.73 22.12
CA TYR A 4 0.53 -2.01 21.50
C TYR A 4 0.95 -1.77 20.05
N SER A 5 1.98 -2.49 19.61
CA SER A 5 2.46 -2.48 18.23
C SER A 5 2.48 -3.92 17.71
N PHE A 6 1.90 -4.14 16.55
CA PHE A 6 1.86 -5.46 15.90
C PHE A 6 2.58 -5.37 14.56
N ASN A 7 3.38 -6.38 14.23
CA ASN A 7 3.97 -6.54 12.91
C ASN A 7 3.10 -7.53 12.13
N ILE A 8 2.51 -7.08 11.02
CA ILE A 8 1.68 -7.90 10.15
C ILE A 8 2.38 -7.95 8.79
N ARG A 9 2.57 -9.16 8.26
CA ARG A 9 3.13 -9.38 6.92
C ARG A 9 1.98 -9.70 5.98
N PHE A 10 1.97 -9.05 4.83
CA PHE A 10 0.97 -9.25 3.78
C PHE A 10 1.65 -9.76 2.51
N ASN A 11 0.96 -10.65 1.79
CA ASN A 11 1.36 -11.07 0.46
C ASN A 11 0.89 -10.08 -0.61
N ASP A 12 1.41 -10.17 -1.83
CA ASP A 12 1.09 -9.22 -2.92
C ASP A 12 -0.41 -9.09 -3.19
N SER A 13 -1.16 -10.20 -3.15
CA SER A 13 -2.62 -10.20 -3.33
C SER A 13 -3.34 -9.48 -2.19
N GLU A 14 -2.92 -9.70 -0.95
CA GLU A 14 -3.49 -9.06 0.24
C GLU A 14 -3.17 -7.56 0.26
N MET A 15 -1.98 -7.16 -0.19
CA MET A 15 -1.59 -5.76 -0.35
C MET A 15 -2.47 -5.03 -1.37
N VAL A 16 -2.81 -5.68 -2.48
CA VAL A 16 -3.75 -5.14 -3.46
C VAL A 16 -5.15 -4.97 -2.86
N MET A 17 -5.65 -5.98 -2.12
CA MET A 17 -6.94 -5.90 -1.44
C MET A 17 -6.96 -4.76 -0.41
N LEU A 18 -5.90 -4.62 0.39
CA LEU A 18 -5.77 -3.58 1.41
C LEU A 18 -5.76 -2.19 0.78
N ARG A 19 -5.06 -2.02 -0.35
CA ARG A 19 -5.04 -0.77 -1.11
C ARG A 19 -6.43 -0.37 -1.59
N VAL A 20 -7.19 -1.31 -2.13
CA VAL A 20 -8.57 -1.04 -2.61
C VAL A 20 -9.48 -0.69 -1.43
N ALA A 21 -9.38 -1.43 -0.33
CA ALA A 21 -10.15 -1.17 0.88
C ALA A 21 -9.85 0.22 1.47
N LEU A 22 -8.57 0.59 1.58
CA LEU A 22 -8.17 1.90 2.10
C LEU A 22 -8.65 3.06 1.22
N ARG A 23 -8.57 2.92 -0.12
CA ARG A 23 -9.10 3.92 -1.04
C ARG A 23 -10.62 4.07 -0.91
N ASN A 24 -11.34 2.96 -0.79
CA ASN A 24 -12.78 2.98 -0.57
C ASN A 24 -13.12 3.66 0.77
N MET A 25 -12.39 3.35 1.84
CA MET A 25 -12.57 3.99 3.15
C MET A 25 -12.32 5.50 3.12
N ILE A 26 -11.29 5.96 2.40
CA ILE A 26 -11.03 7.40 2.22
C ILE A 26 -12.17 8.07 1.46
N GLN A 27 -12.64 7.45 0.38
CA GLN A 27 -13.76 7.95 -0.43
C GLN A 27 -15.04 8.07 0.42
N HIS A 28 -15.39 7.02 1.16
CA HIS A 28 -16.54 7.04 2.04
C HIS A 28 -16.44 8.11 3.13
N CYS A 29 -15.26 8.26 3.76
CA CYS A 29 -15.05 9.32 4.74
C CYS A 29 -15.16 10.72 4.11
N GLN A 30 -14.72 10.91 2.87
CA GLN A 30 -14.86 12.18 2.17
C GLN A 30 -16.33 12.50 1.89
N GLU A 31 -17.11 11.52 1.42
CA GLU A 31 -18.55 11.69 1.17
C GLU A 31 -19.32 12.08 2.43
N GLN A 32 -18.95 11.53 3.59
CA GLN A 32 -19.55 11.90 4.88
C GLN A 32 -19.12 13.30 5.35
N LEU A 33 -17.86 13.67 5.12
CA LEU A 33 -17.36 15.02 5.40
C LEU A 33 -18.06 16.07 4.52
N ASP A 34 -18.32 15.76 3.25
CA ASP A 34 -19.03 16.64 2.31
C ASP A 34 -20.51 16.80 2.69
N GLN A 35 -21.10 15.81 3.37
CA GLN A 35 -22.45 15.88 3.95
C GLN A 35 -22.50 16.68 5.27
N GLY A 36 -21.36 17.18 5.74
CA GLY A 36 -21.24 17.98 6.97
C GLY A 36 -21.04 17.14 8.24
N GLU A 37 -20.82 15.83 8.12
CA GLU A 37 -20.42 15.00 9.27
C GLU A 37 -18.95 15.30 9.63
N GLY A 38 -18.69 15.62 10.90
CA GLY A 38 -17.34 15.99 11.36
C GLY A 38 -16.51 14.79 11.83
N ALA A 39 -16.09 14.82 13.10
CA ALA A 39 -15.49 13.66 13.73
C ALA A 39 -16.55 12.54 13.87
N PRO A 40 -16.23 11.25 13.64
CA PRO A 40 -14.89 10.64 13.59
C PRO A 40 -14.28 10.45 12.19
N TYR A 41 -15.00 10.79 11.11
CA TYR A 41 -14.58 10.50 9.73
C TYR A 41 -13.29 11.20 9.32
N TRP A 42 -13.05 12.41 9.83
CA TRP A 42 -11.78 13.09 9.63
C TRP A 42 -10.58 12.30 10.21
N ALA A 43 -10.74 11.72 11.40
CA ALA A 43 -9.69 10.94 12.05
C ALA A 43 -9.46 9.61 11.32
N HIS A 44 -10.54 8.97 10.85
CA HIS A 44 -10.47 7.75 10.07
C HIS A 44 -9.83 7.97 8.70
N LYS A 45 -10.19 9.06 7.99
CA LYS A 45 -9.56 9.47 6.73
C LYS A 45 -8.05 9.66 6.91
N LYS A 46 -7.65 10.48 7.90
CA LYS A 46 -6.23 10.75 8.18
C LYS A 46 -5.46 9.49 8.57
N SER A 47 -6.10 8.58 9.29
CA SER A 47 -5.48 7.30 9.65
C SER A 47 -5.30 6.40 8.42
N ALA A 48 -6.30 6.34 7.54
CA ALA A 48 -6.24 5.57 6.30
C ALA A 48 -5.18 6.11 5.32
N GLU A 49 -5.07 7.43 5.16
CA GLU A 49 -4.01 8.08 4.38
C GLU A 49 -2.61 7.71 4.89
N ARG A 50 -2.39 7.76 6.21
CA ARG A 50 -1.10 7.39 6.81
C ARG A 50 -0.74 5.92 6.64
N VAL A 51 -1.74 5.03 6.61
CA VAL A 51 -1.50 3.60 6.35
C VAL A 51 -1.18 3.39 4.88
N LEU A 52 -1.87 4.10 3.98
CA LEU A 52 -1.63 4.05 2.54
C LEU A 52 -0.22 4.51 2.17
N ASP A 53 0.27 5.60 2.76
CA ASP A 53 1.64 6.09 2.54
C ASP A 53 2.69 5.06 2.99
N LYS A 54 2.50 4.46 4.17
CA LYS A 54 3.41 3.41 4.68
C LYS A 54 3.44 2.17 3.79
N LEU A 55 2.29 1.78 3.24
CA LEU A 55 2.21 0.63 2.33
C LEU A 55 3.00 0.82 1.03
N TYR A 56 3.16 2.07 0.56
CA TYR A 56 3.96 2.36 -0.62
C TYR A 56 5.47 2.33 -0.33
N ASP A 57 5.88 2.78 0.86
CA ASP A 57 7.29 2.82 1.28
C ASP A 57 7.83 1.41 1.65
N ASP A 58 6.99 0.59 2.29
CA ASP A 58 7.35 -0.76 2.74
C ASP A 58 7.18 -1.86 1.66
N MET A 59 6.71 -1.51 0.46
CA MET A 59 6.53 -2.46 -0.65
C MET A 59 7.90 -2.83 -1.26
N GLN A 60 8.57 -3.82 -0.67
CA GLN A 60 9.75 -4.43 -1.27
C GLN A 60 9.34 -5.50 -2.28
N GLN A 61 9.64 -5.27 -3.57
CA GLN A 61 9.45 -6.25 -4.62
C GLN A 61 10.45 -7.40 -4.43
N ILE A 62 9.96 -8.58 -4.03
CA ILE A 62 10.80 -9.77 -3.78
C ILE A 62 11.05 -10.57 -5.07
N SER A 63 10.14 -10.51 -6.05
CA SER A 63 10.28 -11.22 -7.33
C SER A 63 10.54 -10.26 -8.49
N GLY A 64 11.80 -10.17 -8.89
CA GLY A 64 12.23 -9.61 -10.16
C GLY A 64 13.09 -10.65 -10.85
N ASN A 65 12.62 -11.24 -11.95
CA ASN A 65 13.46 -12.12 -12.74
C ASN A 65 14.51 -11.24 -13.45
N SER A 66 15.71 -11.17 -12.89
CA SER A 66 16.85 -10.53 -13.54
C SER A 66 17.31 -11.44 -14.69
N PHE A 67 16.67 -11.32 -15.85
CA PHE A 67 17.24 -11.86 -17.07
C PHE A 67 18.53 -11.06 -17.34
N GLY A 68 19.67 -11.63 -16.94
CA GLY A 68 20.98 -11.09 -17.27
C GLY A 68 21.14 -10.96 -18.80
N PRO A 69 22.04 -10.09 -19.29
CA PRO A 69 22.23 -9.92 -20.72
C PRO A 69 22.67 -11.27 -21.30
N PHE A 70 21.83 -11.76 -22.20
CA PHE A 70 22.12 -12.84 -23.13
C PHE A 70 23.52 -12.60 -23.72
N LEU A 71 24.48 -13.47 -23.38
CA LEU A 71 25.83 -13.44 -23.93
C LEU A 71 25.70 -13.57 -25.45
N ASP A 72 26.02 -12.49 -26.14
CA ASP A 72 26.23 -12.45 -27.58
C ASP A 72 27.42 -13.37 -27.90
N PHE A 73 27.13 -14.48 -28.59
CA PHE A 73 28.15 -15.36 -29.13
C PHE A 73 28.89 -14.60 -30.23
N GLY A 74 30.04 -14.02 -29.89
CA GLY A 74 31.00 -13.55 -30.88
C GLY A 74 31.59 -14.74 -31.63
N GLU A 75 31.41 -14.75 -32.95
CA GLU A 75 32.16 -15.59 -33.89
C GLU A 75 33.67 -15.37 -33.69
N GLU A 76 34.42 -16.44 -33.47
CA GLU A 76 35.89 -16.46 -33.63
C GLU A 76 36.24 -16.81 -35.09
N GLU A 77 37.26 -16.10 -35.61
CA GLU A 77 37.86 -16.20 -36.96
C GLU A 77 38.24 -17.63 -37.42
#